data_AF-A0A954R6K8-F1
#
_entry.id   AF-A0A954R6K8-F1
#
_cell.length_a   1.000
_cell.length_b   1.000
_cell.length_c   1.000
_cell.angle_alpha   90.00
_cell.angle_beta   90.00
_cell.angle_gamma   90.00
#
_symmetry.space_group_name_H-M   'P 1'
#
loop_
_entity.id
_entity.type
_entity.pdbx_description
1 polymer ?
#
loop_
_entity_poly.entity_id
_entity_poly.type
_entity_poly.pdbx_seq_one_letter_code
_entity_poly.pdbx_strand_id
1 'polypeptide(L)'
;MEIGDFVSVIKTVKHPMKMSHEEYVEKKRKRAAEVASGMLDSSIHYLEGAIELSSLRFKIGLPEDDKDFLAFIGVASEIDHLPIGAPRKYWSQEALQRHEPEIQESIK
;
A
#
# COMPACT_ATOMS: atom_id res chain seq x y z
N MET A 1 -40.80 -9.45 28.65
CA MET A 1 -39.63 -9.70 27.77
C MET A 1 -39.38 -11.20 27.85
N GLU A 2 -39.80 -11.92 26.81
CA GLU A 2 -39.75 -13.38 26.80
C GLU A 2 -38.43 -13.87 26.20
N ILE A 3 -38.03 -15.08 26.59
CA ILE A 3 -36.77 -15.74 26.23
C ILE A 3 -36.58 -15.81 24.69
N GLY A 4 -37.66 -15.71 23.91
CA GLY A 4 -37.63 -15.66 22.44
C GLY A 4 -36.97 -14.42 21.83
N ASP A 5 -37.06 -13.24 22.49
CA ASP A 5 -36.51 -11.99 21.95
C ASP A 5 -34.98 -11.99 21.95
N PHE A 6 -34.37 -12.65 22.93
CA PHE A 6 -32.91 -12.76 23.06
C PHE A 6 -32.29 -13.64 21.96
N VAL A 7 -32.99 -14.70 21.56
CA VAL A 7 -32.53 -15.63 20.51
C VAL A 7 -32.52 -14.96 19.12
N SER A 8 -33.41 -13.99 18.86
CA SER A 8 -33.44 -13.21 17.62
C SER A 8 -32.28 -12.22 17.52
N VAL A 9 -31.87 -11.61 18.64
CA VAL A 9 -30.73 -10.68 18.69
C VAL A 9 -29.40 -11.39 18.40
N ILE A 10 -29.20 -12.61 18.92
CA ILE A 10 -27.95 -13.38 18.73
C ILE A 10 -27.77 -13.82 17.26
N LYS A 11 -28.86 -14.06 16.51
CA LYS A 11 -28.79 -14.39 15.07
C LYS A 11 -28.43 -13.19 14.17
N THR A 12 -28.35 -11.98 14.71
CA THR A 12 -28.08 -10.74 13.95
C THR A 12 -26.65 -10.23 14.15
N VAL A 13 -25.78 -10.99 14.80
CA VAL A 13 -24.34 -10.72 14.76
C VAL A 13 -23.79 -11.35 13.48
N LYS A 14 -23.63 -10.54 12.43
CA LYS A 14 -22.80 -10.91 11.28
C LYS A 14 -21.39 -11.17 11.81
N HIS A 15 -21.05 -12.43 12.05
CA HIS A 15 -19.67 -12.83 12.32
C HIS A 15 -18.86 -12.40 11.09
N PRO A 16 -17.87 -11.50 11.19
CA PRO A 16 -17.07 -11.13 10.04
C PRO A 16 -16.41 -12.42 9.53
N MET A 17 -16.75 -12.84 8.31
CA MET A 17 -16.08 -13.98 7.70
C MET A 17 -14.58 -13.70 7.69
N LYS A 18 -13.82 -14.58 8.34
CA LYS A 18 -12.36 -14.46 8.43
C LYS A 18 -11.80 -14.79 7.04
N MET A 19 -11.19 -13.80 6.40
CA MET A 19 -10.54 -13.96 5.10
C MET A 19 -9.47 -15.07 5.19
N SER A 20 -9.44 -15.97 4.20
CA SER A 20 -8.40 -16.99 4.11
C SER A 20 -7.04 -16.36 3.77
N HIS A 21 -5.95 -17.10 3.97
CA HIS A 21 -4.63 -16.61 3.56
C HIS A 21 -4.56 -16.41 2.04
N GLU A 22 -5.13 -17.34 1.27
CA GLU A 22 -5.20 -17.27 -0.19
C GLU A 22 -6.02 -16.07 -0.67
N GLU A 23 -7.17 -15.80 -0.05
CA GLU A 23 -7.98 -14.61 -0.34
C GLU A 23 -7.22 -13.31 -0.03
N TYR A 24 -6.45 -13.30 1.06
CA TYR A 24 -5.59 -12.17 1.41
C TYR A 24 -4.50 -11.94 0.36
N VAL A 25 -3.79 -13.00 -0.03
CA VAL A 25 -2.73 -12.93 -1.06
C VAL A 25 -3.31 -12.45 -2.39
N GLU A 26 -4.45 -13.00 -2.81
CA GLU A 26 -5.12 -12.61 -4.05
C GLU A 26 -5.55 -11.13 -4.02
N LYS A 27 -6.07 -10.65 -2.89
CA LYS A 27 -6.39 -9.22 -2.71
C LYS A 27 -5.13 -8.34 -2.85
N LYS A 28 -3.98 -8.81 -2.36
CA LYS A 28 -2.71 -8.07 -2.45
C LYS A 28 -2.14 -8.08 -3.86
N ARG A 29 -2.29 -9.18 -4.61
CA ARG A 29 -1.93 -9.27 -6.03
C ARG A 29 -2.75 -8.30 -6.88
N LYS A 30 -4.07 -8.25 -6.66
CA LYS A 30 -4.94 -7.26 -7.31
C LYS A 30 -4.48 -5.84 -7.04
N ARG A 31 -4.15 -5.52 -5.78
CA ARG A 31 -3.62 -4.20 -5.44
C ARG A 31 -2.30 -3.90 -6.14
N ALA A 32 -1.37 -4.85 -6.21
CA ALA A 32 -0.11 -4.65 -6.93
C ALA A 32 -0.34 -4.38 -8.43
N ALA A 33 -1.27 -5.11 -9.06
CA ALA A 33 -1.64 -4.89 -10.46
C ALA A 33 -2.31 -3.53 -10.68
N GLU A 34 -3.19 -3.10 -9.77
CA GLU A 34 -3.81 -1.76 -9.81
C GLU A 34 -2.75 -0.66 -9.70
N VAL A 35 -1.79 -0.79 -8.78
CA VAL A 35 -0.72 0.20 -8.60
C VAL A 35 0.16 0.27 -9.84
N ALA A 36 0.61 -0.88 -10.35
CA ALA A 36 1.44 -0.93 -11.56
C ALA A 36 0.70 -0.35 -12.78
N SER A 37 -0.59 -0.66 -12.93
CA SER A 37 -1.41 -0.08 -14.01
C SER A 37 -1.55 1.43 -13.86
N GLY A 38 -1.78 1.91 -12.62
CA GLY A 38 -1.87 3.34 -12.33
C GLY A 38 -0.57 4.10 -12.56
N MET A 39 0.58 3.44 -12.38
CA MET A 39 1.88 4.02 -12.76
C MET A 39 2.02 4.15 -14.28
N LEU A 40 1.55 3.16 -15.04
CA LEU A 40 1.60 3.17 -16.51
C LEU A 40 0.67 4.22 -17.12
N ASP A 41 -0.52 4.42 -16.54
CA ASP A 41 -1.49 5.43 -16.99
C ASP A 41 -1.31 6.81 -16.34
N SER A 42 -0.29 6.95 -15.49
CA SER A 42 0.05 8.17 -14.74
C SER A 42 -1.00 8.63 -13.72
N SER A 43 -2.01 7.83 -13.38
CA SER A 43 -2.94 8.11 -12.28
C SER A 43 -2.30 7.94 -10.91
N ILE A 44 -1.19 7.20 -10.82
CA ILE A 44 -0.34 7.05 -9.63
C ILE A 44 1.06 7.51 -9.99
N HIS A 45 1.61 8.46 -9.21
CA HIS A 45 2.98 8.91 -9.40
C HIS A 45 3.96 7.74 -9.16
N TYR A 46 4.94 7.55 -10.05
CA TYR A 46 5.80 6.36 -10.03
C TYR A 46 6.58 6.19 -8.74
N LEU A 47 6.99 7.29 -8.06
CA LEU A 47 7.64 7.22 -6.74
C LEU A 47 6.68 6.67 -5.65
N GLU A 48 5.42 7.11 -5.64
CA GLU A 48 4.42 6.58 -4.70
C GLU A 48 4.09 5.12 -5.00
N GLY A 49 3.98 4.78 -6.29
CA GLY A 49 3.79 3.42 -6.74
C GLY A 49 4.95 2.50 -6.36
N ALA A 50 6.21 2.94 -6.49
CA ALA A 50 7.38 2.19 -6.08
C ALA A 50 7.40 1.90 -4.57
N ILE A 51 7.07 2.90 -3.75
CA ILE A 51 6.92 2.74 -2.29
C ILE A 51 5.85 1.70 -1.97
N GLU A 52 4.69 1.79 -2.61
CA GLU A 52 3.60 0.86 -2.35
C GLU A 52 3.92 -0.57 -2.81
N LEU A 53 4.46 -0.75 -4.02
CA LEU A 53 4.88 -2.06 -4.55
C LEU A 53 5.97 -2.68 -3.68
N SER A 54 6.97 -1.91 -3.25
CA SER A 54 7.98 -2.35 -2.27
C SER A 54 7.31 -2.85 -0.98
N SER A 55 6.28 -2.17 -0.48
CA SER A 55 5.53 -2.58 0.71
C SER A 55 4.67 -3.84 0.54
N LEU A 56 4.34 -4.20 -0.71
CA LEU A 56 3.49 -5.34 -1.06
C LEU A 56 4.29 -6.64 -1.29
N ARG A 57 5.60 -6.57 -1.52
CA ARG A 57 6.44 -7.72 -1.89
C ARG A 57 6.25 -8.98 -1.03
N PHE A 58 6.16 -8.81 0.30
CA PHE A 58 6.01 -9.93 1.23
C PHE A 58 4.55 -10.42 1.39
N LYS A 59 3.60 -9.80 0.69
CA LYS A 59 2.15 -10.00 0.88
C LYS A 59 1.49 -10.68 -0.31
N ILE A 60 2.20 -10.85 -1.42
CA ILE A 60 1.66 -11.34 -2.71
C ILE A 60 2.04 -12.79 -3.02
N GLY A 61 2.74 -13.48 -2.11
CA GLY A 61 3.09 -14.89 -2.28
C GLY A 61 4.03 -15.14 -3.47
N LEU A 62 4.96 -14.22 -3.71
CA LEU A 62 6.11 -14.41 -4.61
C LEU A 62 7.38 -14.65 -3.77
N PRO A 63 8.45 -15.21 -4.37
CA PRO A 63 9.76 -15.25 -3.73
C PRO A 63 10.23 -13.87 -3.27
N GLU A 64 11.00 -13.80 -2.17
CA GLU A 64 11.50 -12.52 -1.65
C GLU A 64 12.49 -11.83 -2.60
N ASP A 65 13.15 -12.62 -3.44
CA ASP A 65 14.12 -12.20 -4.47
C ASP A 65 13.50 -12.09 -5.87
N ASP A 66 12.18 -11.95 -5.96
CA ASP A 66 11.48 -11.71 -7.21
C ASP A 66 12.04 -10.45 -7.91
N LYS A 67 12.57 -10.65 -9.12
CA LYS A 67 13.33 -9.63 -9.85
C LYS A 67 12.50 -8.42 -10.23
N ASP A 68 11.20 -8.59 -10.46
CA ASP A 68 10.32 -7.48 -10.81
C ASP A 68 10.12 -6.56 -9.60
N PHE A 69 10.05 -7.14 -8.39
CA PHE A 69 9.94 -6.37 -7.15
C PHE A 69 11.27 -5.76 -6.67
N LEU A 70 12.42 -6.37 -6.98
CA LEU A 70 13.73 -5.83 -6.61
C LEU A 70 13.95 -4.41 -7.14
N ALA A 71 13.44 -4.07 -8.33
CA ALA A 71 13.55 -2.72 -8.88
C ALA A 71 12.83 -1.68 -8.02
N PHE A 72 11.61 -1.98 -7.55
CA PHE A 72 10.84 -1.07 -6.70
C PHE A 72 11.44 -0.95 -5.29
N ILE A 73 12.08 -2.01 -4.79
CA ILE A 73 12.82 -1.97 -3.52
C ILE A 73 14.00 -1.01 -3.64
N GLY A 74 14.77 -1.09 -4.73
CA GLY A 74 15.88 -0.19 -4.99
C GLY A 74 15.42 1.26 -5.01
N VAL A 75 14.41 1.59 -5.82
CA VAL A 75 13.85 2.95 -5.89
C VAL A 75 13.35 3.43 -4.52
N ALA A 76 12.56 2.61 -3.82
CA ALA A 76 12.02 2.99 -2.51
C ALA A 76 13.11 3.19 -1.45
N SER A 77 14.25 2.49 -1.56
CA SER A 77 15.40 2.65 -0.66
C SER A 77 16.17 3.93 -0.94
N GLU A 78 16.34 4.31 -2.21
CA GLU A 78 17.07 5.53 -2.58
C GLU A 78 16.33 6.81 -2.20
N ILE A 79 15.00 6.74 -2.05
CA ILE A 79 14.14 7.91 -1.74
C ILE A 79 13.57 7.87 -0.33
N ASP A 80 14.02 6.96 0.55
CA ASP A 80 13.42 6.75 1.86
C ASP A 80 13.55 7.97 2.80
N HIS A 81 14.54 8.83 2.54
CA HIS A 81 14.77 10.10 3.20
C HIS A 81 13.89 11.24 2.66
N LEU A 82 13.17 11.02 1.56
CA LEU A 82 12.34 12.05 0.93
C LEU A 82 10.90 12.01 1.46
N PRO A 83 10.28 13.18 1.71
CA PRO A 83 8.88 13.25 2.10
C PRO A 83 7.99 13.04 0.87
N ILE A 84 7.77 11.79 0.46
CA ILE A 84 6.91 11.40 -0.67
C ILE A 84 5.57 10.87 -0.15
N GLY A 85 4.46 11.35 -0.72
CA GLY A 85 3.10 10.85 -0.43
C GLY A 85 2.58 11.12 0.99
N ALA A 86 1.84 10.14 1.54
CA ALA A 86 1.10 10.29 2.81
C ALA A 86 1.95 10.72 4.03
N PRO A 87 3.22 10.31 4.18
CA PRO A 87 4.10 10.80 5.25
C PRO A 87 4.31 12.32 5.28
N ARG A 88 4.18 13.04 4.15
CA ARG A 88 4.40 14.51 4.07
C ARG A 88 3.67 15.30 5.15
N LYS A 89 2.48 14.86 5.56
CA LYS A 89 1.66 15.51 6.59
C LYS A 89 2.28 15.50 8.00
N TYR A 90 3.30 14.66 8.23
CA TYR A 90 3.99 14.54 9.50
C TYR A 90 5.34 15.28 9.53
N TRP A 91 5.75 15.89 8.40
CA TRP A 91 7.01 16.61 8.29
C TRP A 91 6.84 18.10 8.61
N SER A 92 7.90 18.73 9.13
CA SER A 92 7.89 20.18 9.34
C SER A 92 7.95 20.93 8.01
N GLN A 93 7.45 22.16 7.99
CA GLN A 93 7.49 22.99 6.77
C GLN A 93 8.92 23.23 6.29
N GLU A 94 9.86 23.43 7.21
CA GLU A 94 11.28 23.62 6.90
C GLU A 94 11.88 22.37 6.25
N ALA A 95 11.49 21.17 6.71
CA ALA A 95 11.95 19.92 6.13
C ALA A 95 11.37 19.68 4.74
N LEU A 96 10.08 19.97 4.54
CA LEU A 96 9.44 19.91 3.22
C LEU A 96 10.16 20.83 2.22
N GLN A 97 10.41 22.09 2.59
CA GLN A 97 11.11 23.06 1.74
C GLN A 97 12.55 22.63 1.42
N ARG A 98 13.24 22.03 2.39
CA ARG A 98 14.63 21.54 2.22
C ARG A 98 14.74 20.44 1.17
N HIS A 99 13.79 19.51 1.14
CA HIS A 99 13.84 18.32 0.27
C HIS A 99 13.11 18.50 -1.07
N GLU A 100 12.27 19.53 -1.21
CA GLU A 100 11.53 19.79 -2.45
C GLU A 100 12.42 19.86 -3.71
N PRO A 101 13.61 20.51 -3.72
CA PRO A 101 14.44 20.55 -4.92
C PRO A 101 14.87 19.17 -5.44
N GLU A 102 15.22 18.26 -4.54
CA GLU A 102 15.65 16.89 -4.89
C GLU A 102 14.48 16.05 -5.43
N ILE A 103 13.29 16.25 -4.87
CA ILE A 103 12.05 15.66 -5.39
C ILE A 103 11.80 16.14 -6.82
N GLN A 104 11.93 17.45 -7.07
CA GLN A 104 11.72 18.02 -8.40
C GLN A 104 12.77 17.57 -9.42
N GLU A 105 14.02 17.34 -9.00
CA GLU A 105 15.07 16.76 -9.85
C GLU A 105 14.74 15.32 -10.25
N SER A 106 14.16 14.55 -9.32
CA SER A 106 13.83 13.14 -9.55
C SER A 106 12.69 12.93 -10.55
N ILE A 107 11.83 13.93 -10.78
CA ILE A 107 10.60 13.88 -11.61
C ILE A 107 10.82 14.44 -13.03
N LYS A 108 12.01 14.96 -13.32
CA LYS A 108 12.33 15.70 -14.54
C LYS A 108 12.68 14.78 -15.72
#